data_AF-A0A6P6E5A7-F1
#
_entry.id   AF-A0A6P6E5A7-F1
#
_cell.length_a   1.000
_cell.length_b   1.000
_cell.length_c   1.000
_cell.angle_alpha   90.00
_cell.angle_beta   90.00
_cell.angle_gamma   90.00
#
_symmetry.space_group_name_H-M   'P 1'
#
loop_
_entity.id
_entity.type
_entity.pdbx_description
1 polymer ?
#
loop_
_entity_poly.entity_id
_entity_poly.type
_entity_poly.pdbx_seq_one_letter_code
_entity_poly.pdbx_strand_id
1 'polypeptide(L)'
;MCIEGTQGCENPKPSLTELLVLEHGLYDGNPVSKVLLKPLTGRTHQLRVHCSALGHPIVGDLTYGQATGQEDQPFRMMLHAFYLRIPTLTECVEACTPDPFLSTLDACWCPHTLVQPLDELVQALRAAPDPGPMDEDSGPCNPSVSLPGPSQGSTETEAQQTSYLQWLSEWTLEPEN
;
A
#
# COMPACT_ATOMS: atom_id res chain seq x y z
N MET A 1 -0.57 9.23 11.97
CA MET A 1 0.54 8.48 11.32
C MET A 1 1.64 9.48 11.05
N CYS A 2 2.88 9.10 11.35
CA CYS A 2 4.05 9.96 11.33
C CYS A 2 5.26 9.13 10.90
N ILE A 3 6.32 9.81 10.47
CA ILE A 3 7.60 9.17 10.18
C ILE A 3 8.41 9.06 11.46
N GLU A 4 9.15 7.96 11.62
CA GLU A 4 10.09 7.79 12.73
C GLU A 4 11.02 9.01 12.84
N GLY A 5 11.22 9.52 14.06
CA GLY A 5 12.04 10.70 14.33
C GLY A 5 11.31 12.05 14.18
N THR A 6 10.06 12.09 13.73
CA THR A 6 9.24 13.32 13.75
C THR A 6 8.67 13.60 15.16
N GLN A 7 8.45 14.87 15.48
CA GLN A 7 7.95 15.28 16.79
C GLN A 7 6.58 14.66 17.08
N GLY A 8 6.43 14.03 18.26
CA GLY A 8 5.18 13.38 18.66
C GLY A 8 4.94 12.02 18.00
N CYS A 9 5.95 11.44 17.33
CA CYS A 9 5.84 10.09 16.81
C CYS A 9 6.15 9.06 17.89
N GLU A 10 5.18 8.19 18.18
CA GLU A 10 5.26 7.15 19.19
C GLU A 10 5.10 5.77 18.54
N ASN A 11 5.86 4.78 19.04
CA ASN A 11 5.78 3.38 18.62
C ASN A 11 5.92 3.15 17.09
N PRO A 12 7.06 3.51 16.48
CA PRO A 12 7.29 3.28 15.05
C PRO A 12 7.24 1.77 14.75
N LYS A 13 6.64 1.42 13.61
CA LYS A 13 6.54 0.04 13.14
C LYS A 13 7.26 -0.09 11.79
N PRO A 14 7.85 -1.26 11.48
CA PRO A 14 8.42 -1.52 10.16
C PRO A 14 7.42 -1.20 9.05
N SER A 15 7.89 -0.39 8.10
CA SER A 15 7.10 0.15 7.00
C SER A 15 7.97 0.18 5.74
N LEU A 16 7.61 -0.57 4.71
CA LEU A 16 8.38 -0.67 3.47
C LEU A 16 7.46 -0.58 2.24
N THR A 17 7.81 0.31 1.31
CA THR A 17 7.09 0.53 0.05
C THR A 17 8.11 0.60 -1.08
N GLU A 18 7.95 -0.24 -2.10
CA GLU A 18 8.68 -0.11 -3.37
C GLU A 18 7.95 0.89 -4.26
N LEU A 19 8.68 1.82 -4.87
CA LEU A 19 8.14 2.87 -5.75
C LEU A 19 8.83 2.79 -7.11
N LEU A 20 8.03 2.69 -8.17
CA LEU A 20 8.48 2.67 -9.56
C LEU A 20 7.83 3.83 -10.31
N VAL A 21 8.61 4.63 -11.02
CA VAL A 21 8.10 5.74 -11.82
C VAL A 21 7.70 5.23 -13.19
N LEU A 22 6.44 5.49 -13.56
CA LEU A 22 5.86 5.10 -14.86
C LEU A 22 6.00 6.24 -15.85
N GLU A 23 5.53 7.42 -15.49
CA GLU A 23 5.44 8.58 -16.38
C GLU A 23 5.70 9.88 -15.63
N HIS A 24 6.28 10.86 -16.31
CA HIS A 24 6.24 12.26 -15.90
C HIS A 24 5.24 13.03 -16.75
N GLY A 25 4.55 13.97 -16.11
CA GLY A 25 3.54 14.78 -16.76
C GLY A 25 3.18 16.01 -15.96
N LEU A 26 2.12 16.66 -16.42
CA LEU A 26 1.47 17.75 -15.71
C LEU A 26 0.09 17.30 -15.25
N TYR A 27 -0.30 17.68 -14.04
CA TYR A 27 -1.67 17.62 -13.57
C TYR A 27 -2.15 19.03 -13.26
N ASP A 28 -3.12 19.50 -14.05
CA ASP A 28 -3.66 20.87 -13.95
C ASP A 28 -2.55 21.95 -14.00
N GLY A 29 -1.58 21.73 -14.88
CA GLY A 29 -0.41 22.60 -15.08
C GLY A 29 0.75 22.40 -14.08
N ASN A 30 0.58 21.59 -13.04
CA ASN A 30 1.61 21.33 -12.04
C ASN A 30 2.40 20.05 -12.36
N PRO A 31 3.73 20.01 -12.15
CA PRO A 31 4.53 18.82 -12.43
C PRO A 31 4.19 17.68 -11.46
N VAL A 32 3.87 16.50 -12.00
CA VAL A 32 3.59 15.30 -11.22
C VAL A 32 4.20 14.06 -11.88
N SER A 33 4.34 13.01 -11.08
CA SER A 33 4.80 11.70 -11.55
C SER A 33 3.72 10.67 -11.31
N LYS A 34 3.39 9.89 -12.35
CA LYS A 34 2.58 8.69 -12.22
C LYS A 34 3.49 7.54 -11.79
N VAL A 35 3.14 6.89 -10.70
CA VAL A 35 3.98 5.87 -10.07
C VAL A 35 3.19 4.60 -9.77
N LEU A 36 3.88 3.47 -9.83
CA LEU A 36 3.39 2.20 -9.28
C LEU A 36 3.99 2.03 -7.88
N LEU A 37 3.11 1.80 -6.89
CA LEU A 37 3.50 1.61 -5.50
C LEU A 37 3.18 0.17 -5.09
N LYS A 38 4.19 -0.53 -4.54
CA LYS A 38 4.03 -1.87 -4.00
C LYS A 38 4.36 -1.86 -2.49
N PRO A 39 3.34 -1.81 -1.62
CA PRO A 39 3.55 -1.91 -0.18
C PRO A 39 3.95 -3.34 0.18
N LEU A 40 5.09 -3.51 0.86
CA LEU A 40 5.54 -4.80 1.42
C LEU A 40 5.09 -4.98 2.87
N THR A 41 4.50 -3.95 3.46
CA THR A 41 3.88 -3.93 4.78
C THR A 41 2.52 -3.26 4.70
N GLY A 42 1.63 -3.54 5.65
CA GLY A 42 0.28 -2.95 5.72
C GLY A 42 0.10 -1.99 6.89
N ARG A 43 0.67 -0.78 6.84
CA ARG A 43 0.38 0.27 7.83
C ARG A 43 -0.75 1.18 7.37
N THR A 44 -1.49 1.76 8.31
CA THR A 44 -2.53 2.75 8.02
C THR A 44 -1.94 3.93 7.26
N HIS A 45 -2.54 4.30 6.14
CA HIS A 45 -2.10 5.40 5.28
C HIS A 45 -0.64 5.30 4.79
N GLN A 46 -0.03 4.11 4.79
CA GLN A 46 1.41 3.94 4.52
C GLN A 46 1.88 4.65 3.26
N LEU A 47 1.20 4.41 2.13
CA LEU A 47 1.57 4.99 0.83
C LEU A 47 1.52 6.52 0.85
N ARG A 48 0.46 7.08 1.42
CA ARG A 48 0.23 8.53 1.54
C ARG A 48 1.33 9.21 2.36
N VAL A 49 1.63 8.62 3.52
CA VAL A 49 2.68 9.12 4.43
C VAL A 49 4.06 8.98 3.80
N HIS A 50 4.37 7.85 3.15
CA HIS A 50 5.67 7.66 2.49
C HIS A 50 5.87 8.64 1.32
N CYS A 51 4.87 8.81 0.46
CA CYS A 51 4.90 9.77 -0.64
C CYS A 51 5.11 11.21 -0.13
N SER A 52 4.36 11.61 0.90
CA SER A 52 4.53 12.92 1.55
C SER A 52 5.93 13.09 2.15
N ALA A 53 6.46 12.08 2.84
CA ALA A 53 7.79 12.11 3.44
C ALA A 53 8.93 12.20 2.42
N LEU A 54 8.73 11.67 1.21
CA LEU A 54 9.65 11.84 0.09
C LEU A 54 9.59 13.24 -0.54
N GLY A 55 8.68 14.11 -0.10
CA GLY A 55 8.42 15.41 -0.71
C GLY A 55 7.54 15.35 -1.97
N HIS A 56 6.94 14.19 -2.26
CA HIS A 56 6.09 13.95 -3.41
C HIS A 56 4.70 13.43 -2.95
N PRO A 57 3.90 14.25 -2.25
CA PRO A 57 2.59 13.80 -1.78
C PRO A 57 1.66 13.43 -2.93
N ILE A 58 0.67 12.60 -2.62
CA ILE A 58 -0.34 12.18 -3.58
C ILE A 58 -1.24 13.37 -3.88
N VAL A 59 -1.49 13.61 -5.16
CA VAL A 59 -2.38 14.69 -5.63
C VAL A 59 -3.78 14.51 -5.03
N GLY A 60 -4.31 15.56 -4.41
CA GLY A 60 -5.63 15.56 -3.78
C GLY A 60 -5.67 14.88 -2.41
N ASP A 61 -4.53 14.73 -1.73
CA ASP A 61 -4.47 14.19 -0.37
C ASP A 61 -4.63 15.32 0.66
N LEU A 62 -5.88 15.53 1.09
CA LEU A 62 -6.24 16.57 2.05
C LEU A 62 -5.56 16.44 3.43
N THR A 63 -4.97 15.28 3.76
CA THR A 63 -4.38 15.04 5.08
C THR A 63 -2.86 15.14 5.08
N TYR A 64 -2.19 14.57 4.08
CA TYR A 64 -0.73 14.50 4.00
C TYR A 64 -0.14 15.34 2.86
N GLY A 65 -0.99 16.06 2.14
CA GLY A 65 -0.64 17.02 1.13
C GLY A 65 0.19 18.21 1.63
N GLN A 66 0.73 18.98 0.70
CA GLN A 66 1.39 20.24 1.04
C GLN A 66 0.34 21.32 1.36
N ALA A 67 0.64 22.18 2.33
CA ALA A 67 -0.17 23.35 2.67
C ALA A 67 -0.05 24.49 1.64
N THR A 68 0.02 24.17 0.34
CA THR A 68 0.05 25.16 -0.75
C THR A 68 -1.35 25.64 -1.14
N GLY A 69 -2.41 25.07 -0.56
CA GLY A 69 -3.81 25.43 -0.85
C GLY A 69 -4.32 24.92 -2.21
N GLN A 70 -3.58 24.01 -2.85
CA GLN A 70 -3.97 23.40 -4.12
C GLN A 70 -4.54 21.97 -3.97
N GLU A 71 -4.44 21.37 -2.78
CA GLU A 71 -4.92 19.99 -2.48
C GLU A 71 -6.44 19.84 -2.61
N ASP A 72 -7.20 20.92 -2.44
CA ASP A 72 -8.67 20.93 -2.58
C ASP A 72 -9.14 21.06 -4.04
N GLN A 73 -8.24 21.31 -4.99
CA GLN A 73 -8.61 21.53 -6.40
C GLN A 73 -8.88 20.24 -7.18
N PRO A 74 -8.10 19.15 -7.01
CA PRO A 74 -8.42 17.86 -7.64
C PRO A 74 -9.77 17.32 -7.14
N PHE A 75 -10.55 16.74 -8.06
CA PHE A 75 -11.88 16.20 -7.74
C PHE A 75 -11.86 14.95 -6.83
N ARG A 76 -10.69 14.32 -6.66
CA ARG A 76 -10.44 13.16 -5.80
C ARG A 76 -8.96 13.06 -5.46
N MET A 77 -8.64 12.20 -4.50
CA MET A 77 -7.28 11.72 -4.26
C MET A 77 -6.83 10.75 -5.36
N MET A 78 -5.64 10.97 -5.91
CA MET A 78 -5.03 10.18 -6.98
C MET A 78 -4.27 8.95 -6.45
N LEU A 79 -4.99 8.14 -5.66
CA LEU A 79 -4.54 6.83 -5.19
C LEU A 79 -5.56 5.78 -5.62
N HIS A 80 -5.07 4.69 -6.23
CA HIS A 80 -5.91 3.61 -6.76
C HIS A 80 -5.30 2.25 -6.45
N ALA A 81 -6.12 1.33 -5.92
CA ALA A 81 -5.73 -0.05 -5.67
C ALA A 81 -5.78 -0.84 -6.99
N PHE A 82 -4.65 -0.87 -7.68
CA PHE A 82 -4.59 -1.36 -9.06
C PHE A 82 -4.52 -2.90 -9.18
N TYR A 83 -3.65 -3.53 -8.38
CA TYR A 83 -3.40 -4.97 -8.41
C TYR A 83 -3.55 -5.58 -7.02
N LEU A 84 -4.21 -6.73 -6.94
CA LEU A 84 -4.41 -7.51 -5.71
C LEU A 84 -4.22 -8.99 -6.02
N ARG A 85 -3.45 -9.68 -5.19
CA ARG A 85 -3.32 -11.14 -5.22
C ARG A 85 -3.44 -11.68 -3.81
N ILE A 86 -4.38 -12.61 -3.61
CA ILE A 86 -4.64 -13.28 -2.34
C ILE A 86 -4.55 -14.79 -2.59
N PRO A 87 -3.40 -15.41 -2.31
CA PRO A 87 -3.26 -16.86 -2.38
C PRO A 87 -3.97 -17.49 -1.18
N THR A 88 -5.21 -17.95 -1.38
CA THR A 88 -5.94 -18.71 -0.35
C THR A 88 -5.57 -20.19 -0.41
N LEU A 89 -6.03 -20.98 0.55
CA LEU A 89 -5.80 -22.43 0.57
C LEU A 89 -6.45 -23.15 -0.63
N THR A 90 -7.55 -22.61 -1.16
CA THR A 90 -8.36 -23.27 -2.19
C THR A 90 -8.15 -22.69 -3.58
N GLU A 91 -7.91 -21.38 -3.66
CA GLU A 91 -7.70 -20.68 -4.93
C GLU A 91 -6.84 -19.43 -4.76
N CYS A 92 -6.21 -19.01 -5.85
CA CYS A 92 -5.55 -17.72 -5.90
C CYS A 92 -6.54 -16.68 -6.44
N VAL A 93 -6.99 -15.76 -5.58
CA VAL A 93 -7.81 -14.63 -5.99
C VAL A 93 -6.87 -13.54 -6.51
N GLU A 94 -6.86 -13.35 -7.83
CA GLU A 94 -6.05 -12.32 -8.49
C GLU A 94 -6.95 -11.33 -9.22
N ALA A 95 -6.72 -10.03 -9.00
CA ALA A 95 -7.43 -8.96 -9.67
C ALA A 95 -6.47 -7.87 -10.13
N CYS A 96 -6.66 -7.41 -11.36
CA CYS A 96 -6.01 -6.24 -11.94
C CYS A 96 -7.09 -5.35 -12.53
N THR A 97 -7.28 -4.18 -11.93
CA THR A 97 -8.34 -3.24 -12.32
C THR A 97 -7.88 -2.35 -13.47
N PRO A 98 -8.79 -1.72 -14.24
CA PRO A 98 -8.41 -0.72 -15.22
C PRO A 98 -7.68 0.46 -14.57
N ASP A 99 -6.77 1.08 -15.32
CA ASP A 99 -6.06 2.28 -14.90
C ASP A 99 -6.98 3.52 -15.01
N PRO A 100 -7.31 4.20 -13.90
CA PRO A 100 -8.14 5.40 -13.93
C PRO A 100 -7.35 6.67 -14.31
N PHE A 101 -6.02 6.64 -14.28
CA PHE A 101 -5.17 7.82 -14.46
C PHE A 101 -4.71 7.95 -15.92
N LEU A 102 -5.71 8.08 -16.80
CA LEU A 102 -5.54 8.21 -18.24
C LEU A 102 -6.06 9.57 -18.71
N SER A 103 -5.39 10.19 -19.66
CA SER A 103 -5.81 11.48 -20.25
C SER A 103 -7.19 11.43 -20.90
N THR A 104 -7.64 10.23 -21.31
CA THR A 104 -9.00 9.99 -21.85
C THR A 104 -10.09 10.00 -20.78
N LEU A 105 -9.74 9.73 -19.53
CA LEU A 105 -10.67 9.71 -18.39
C LEU A 105 -10.60 11.01 -17.58
N ASP A 106 -9.42 11.62 -17.53
CA ASP A 106 -9.15 12.86 -16.82
C ASP A 106 -8.27 13.77 -17.68
N ALA A 107 -8.88 14.83 -18.22
CA ALA A 107 -8.20 15.80 -19.09
C ALA A 107 -7.17 16.66 -18.35
N CYS A 108 -7.19 16.70 -17.02
CA CYS A 108 -6.20 17.43 -16.23
C CYS A 108 -4.83 16.72 -16.27
N TRP A 109 -4.81 15.40 -16.52
CA TRP A 109 -3.58 14.63 -16.66
C TRP A 109 -3.00 14.70 -18.09
N CYS A 110 -1.82 15.32 -18.20
CA CYS A 110 -1.07 15.46 -19.44
C CYS A 110 0.30 14.77 -19.32
N PRO A 111 0.44 13.47 -19.65
CA PRO A 111 1.73 12.79 -19.67
C PRO A 111 2.60 13.35 -20.81
N HIS A 112 3.90 13.50 -20.55
CA HIS A 112 4.86 13.95 -21.59
C HIS A 112 6.13 13.09 -21.67
N THR A 113 6.42 12.27 -20.66
CA THR A 113 7.59 11.39 -20.68
C THR A 113 7.24 10.04 -20.09
N LEU A 114 7.29 9.00 -20.92
CA LEU A 114 7.18 7.60 -20.47
C LEU A 114 8.55 7.14 -19.96
N VAL A 115 8.58 6.63 -18.73
CA VAL A 115 9.78 6.09 -18.06
C VAL A 115 9.75 4.56 -18.09
N GLN A 116 8.62 3.96 -17.70
CA GLN A 116 8.41 2.51 -17.70
C GLN A 116 6.99 2.16 -18.15
N PRO A 117 6.81 1.16 -19.04
CA PRO A 117 5.48 0.71 -19.45
C PRO A 117 4.80 -0.09 -18.33
N LEU A 118 3.55 0.27 -18.03
CA LEU A 118 2.76 -0.38 -16.97
C LEU A 118 2.52 -1.88 -17.26
N ASP A 119 2.33 -2.25 -18.53
CA ASP A 119 2.04 -3.63 -18.93
C ASP A 119 3.18 -4.61 -18.58
N GLU A 120 4.43 -4.21 -18.78
CA GLU A 120 5.59 -5.03 -18.45
C GLU A 120 5.70 -5.24 -16.93
N LEU A 121 5.40 -4.19 -16.14
CA LEU A 121 5.39 -4.27 -14.69
C LEU A 121 4.27 -5.16 -14.17
N VAL A 122 3.07 -5.11 -14.78
CA VAL A 122 1.98 -6.04 -14.46
C VAL A 122 2.38 -7.47 -14.74
N GLN A 123 3.00 -7.75 -15.89
CA GLN A 123 3.48 -9.09 -16.21
C GLN A 123 4.53 -9.57 -15.18
N ALA A 124 5.45 -8.69 -14.78
CA ALA A 124 6.41 -8.99 -13.73
C ALA A 124 5.75 -9.27 -12.37
N LEU A 125 4.71 -8.51 -11.99
CA LEU A 125 3.95 -8.74 -10.75
C LEU A 125 3.25 -10.11 -10.76
N ARG A 126 2.67 -10.51 -11.91
CA ARG A 126 2.04 -11.83 -12.06
C ARG A 126 3.03 -12.98 -11.96
N ALA A 127 4.21 -12.81 -12.56
CA ALA A 127 5.27 -13.81 -12.55
C ALA A 127 6.01 -13.90 -11.20
N ALA A 128 5.94 -12.86 -10.38
CA ALA A 128 6.62 -12.83 -9.09
C ALA A 128 6.05 -13.89 -8.13
N PRO A 129 6.91 -14.66 -7.42
CA PRO A 129 6.45 -15.62 -6.44
C PRO A 129 5.69 -14.92 -5.32
N ASP A 130 4.79 -15.65 -4.66
CA ASP A 130 4.16 -15.14 -3.45
C ASP A 130 5.22 -14.85 -2.39
N PRO A 131 5.07 -13.75 -1.63
CA PRO A 131 5.95 -13.51 -0.49
C PRO A 131 5.85 -14.73 0.43
N GLY A 132 7.00 -15.30 0.78
CA GLY A 132 7.07 -16.36 1.79
C GLY A 132 6.49 -15.87 3.11
N PRO A 133 6.22 -16.78 4.07
CA PRO A 133 5.93 -16.37 5.44
C PRO A 133 7.01 -15.39 5.87
N MET A 134 6.60 -14.16 6.20
CA MET A 134 7.50 -13.14 6.71
C MET A 134 8.03 -13.66 8.05
N ASP A 135 9.27 -14.15 8.08
CA ASP A 135 9.97 -14.39 9.33
C ASP A 135 10.07 -13.04 10.05
N GLU A 136 9.39 -12.91 11.19
CA GLU A 136 9.35 -11.67 12.00
C GLU A 136 10.69 -11.30 12.65
N ASP A 137 11.82 -11.92 12.26
CA ASP A 137 13.11 -11.67 12.90
C ASP A 137 14.25 -11.53 11.88
N SER A 138 14.42 -10.31 11.38
CA SER A 138 15.71 -9.87 10.83
C SER A 138 16.16 -8.60 11.55
N GLY A 139 16.53 -8.76 12.82
CA GLY A 139 17.43 -7.84 13.52
C GLY A 139 18.88 -7.95 13.02
N PRO A 140 19.74 -6.95 13.30
CA PRO A 140 21.05 -6.82 12.65
C PRO A 140 22.06 -7.84 13.17
N CYS A 141 22.92 -8.30 12.25
CA CYS A 141 24.05 -9.22 12.40
C CYS A 141 24.56 -9.48 13.84
N ASN A 142 24.49 -10.76 14.24
CA ASN A 142 25.28 -11.33 15.34
C ASN A 142 26.79 -11.27 15.05
N PRO A 143 27.62 -11.26 16.11
CA PRO A 143 28.26 -12.53 16.42
C PRO A 143 28.20 -12.87 17.91
N SER A 144 27.99 -14.16 18.17
CA SER A 144 28.36 -14.93 19.38
C SER A 144 27.21 -15.39 20.29
N VAL A 145 26.87 -16.68 20.13
CA VAL A 145 26.67 -17.69 21.20
C VAL A 145 25.38 -17.62 22.05
N SER A 146 24.41 -18.49 21.69
CA SER A 146 23.72 -19.50 22.53
C SER A 146 22.23 -19.62 22.19
N LEU A 147 21.79 -20.82 21.80
CA LEU A 147 20.37 -21.20 21.63
C LEU A 147 19.57 -21.05 22.93
N PRO A 148 18.30 -20.63 22.83
CA PRO A 148 17.24 -21.37 23.51
C PRO A 148 15.97 -21.58 22.66
N GLY A 149 15.49 -22.82 22.65
CA GLY A 149 14.09 -23.30 22.72
C GLY A 149 12.99 -22.79 21.77
N PRO A 150 12.04 -23.64 21.35
CA PRO A 150 10.90 -23.23 20.52
C PRO A 150 9.92 -22.38 21.35
N SER A 151 9.77 -21.10 21.00
CA SER A 151 8.76 -20.22 21.58
C SER A 151 7.37 -20.59 21.08
N GLN A 152 6.51 -20.94 22.03
CA GLN A 152 5.11 -21.29 21.82
C GLN A 152 4.35 -20.11 21.19
N GLY A 153 3.63 -20.39 20.10
CA GLY A 153 2.64 -19.47 19.55
C GLY A 153 1.61 -19.13 20.62
N SER A 154 1.29 -17.85 20.76
CA SER A 154 0.20 -17.39 21.61
C SER A 154 -1.10 -18.07 21.19
N THR A 155 -1.60 -18.99 22.01
CA THR A 155 -2.95 -19.55 21.86
C THR A 155 -3.96 -18.41 21.97
N GLU A 156 -4.60 -18.11 20.85
CA GLU A 156 -5.77 -17.23 20.77
C GLU A 156 -6.82 -17.74 21.77
N THR A 157 -7.33 -16.85 22.62
CA THR A 157 -8.32 -17.23 23.63
C THR A 157 -9.68 -17.46 22.97
N GLU A 158 -10.47 -18.41 23.48
CA GLU A 158 -11.82 -18.71 22.97
C GLU A 158 -12.72 -17.45 22.89
N ALA A 159 -12.50 -16.49 23.79
CA ALA A 159 -13.18 -15.20 23.79
C ALA A 159 -12.82 -14.32 22.58
N GLN A 160 -11.55 -14.32 22.16
CA GLN A 160 -11.09 -13.61 20.96
C GLN A 160 -11.67 -14.26 19.70
N GLN A 161 -11.65 -15.58 19.63
CA GLN A 161 -12.26 -16.35 18.55
C GLN A 161 -13.77 -16.08 18.42
N THR A 162 -14.48 -16.04 19.55
CA THR A 162 -15.94 -15.78 19.57
C THR A 162 -16.25 -14.36 19.10
N SER A 163 -15.47 -13.37 19.55
CA SER A 163 -15.61 -11.98 19.12
C SER A 163 -15.38 -11.82 17.61
N TYR A 164 -14.37 -12.51 17.08
CA TYR A 164 -14.06 -12.52 15.65
C TYR A 164 -15.18 -13.17 14.83
N LEU A 165 -15.71 -14.31 15.27
CA LEU A 165 -16.81 -15.01 14.60
C LEU A 165 -18.12 -14.21 14.63
N GLN A 166 -18.43 -13.57 15.75
CA GLN A 166 -19.59 -12.69 15.85
C GLN A 166 -19.46 -11.50 14.89
N TRP A 167 -18.30 -10.86 14.87
CA TRP A 167 -18.02 -9.78 13.93
C TRP A 167 -18.17 -10.25 12.47
N LEU A 168 -17.65 -11.42 12.09
CA LEU A 168 -17.83 -11.96 10.74
C LEU A 168 -19.30 -12.25 10.39
N SER A 169 -20.09 -12.73 11.36
CA SER A 169 -21.51 -13.03 11.15
C SER A 169 -22.37 -11.79 10.91
N GLU A 170 -21.96 -10.62 11.43
CA GLU A 170 -22.65 -9.34 11.20
C GLU A 170 -22.46 -8.82 9.76
N TRP A 171 -21.45 -9.33 9.03
CA TRP A 171 -21.11 -8.91 7.67
C TRP A 171 -21.52 -9.91 6.59
N THR A 172 -21.91 -11.14 6.96
CA THR A 172 -22.59 -12.05 6.05
C THR A 172 -24.02 -11.57 5.84
N LEU A 173 -24.25 -10.84 4.75
CA LEU A 173 -25.59 -10.55 4.24
C LEU A 173 -26.32 -11.89 4.05
N GLU A 174 -27.39 -12.10 4.81
CA GLU A 174 -28.32 -13.20 4.51
C GLU A 174 -28.86 -12.98 3.09
N PRO A 175 -28.85 -13.99 2.21
CA PRO A 175 -29.45 -13.86 0.90
C PRO A 175 -30.95 -13.63 1.07
N GLU A 176 -31.42 -12.43 0.75
CA GLU A 176 -32.84 -12.10 0.71
C GLU A 176 -33.55 -13.09 -0.22
N ASN A 177 -34.60 -13.73 0.33
CA ASN A 177 -35.45 -14.74 -0.29
C ASN A 177 -36.57 -14.11 -1.12
#